data_AF-A0A139RMC6-F1
#
_entry.id   AF-A0A139RMC6-F1
#
_cell.length_a   1.000
_cell.length_b   1.000
_cell.length_c   1.000
_cell.angle_alpha   90.00
_cell.angle_beta   90.00
_cell.angle_gamma   90.00
#
_symmetry.space_group_name_H-M   'P 1'
#
loop_
_entity.id
_entity.type
_entity.pdbx_description
1 polymer ?
#
loop_
_entity_poly.entity_id
_entity_poly.type
_entity_poly.pdbx_seq_one_letter_code
_entity_poly.pdbx_strand_id
1 'polypeptide(L)'
;MDVILQEQVWNLWGMADTQFGPVELAVTTVRGVEAGLVHDPKARLLGRHAGSAGLFSTVKDLQIFLEHYLADDFARDLSQNFSPLDDKERSLAWNLEGDWLDHTGYTGTFIMWNRQKQEAAIFLSNRTYEKDERAQWIVDRNQVMDLIRKEE
;
A
#
# COMPACT_ATOMS: atom_id res chain seq x y z
N MET A 1 15.20 7.67 6.53
CA MET A 1 14.29 6.84 5.73
C MET A 1 13.95 7.54 4.42
N ASP A 2 13.40 8.75 4.49
CA ASP A 2 13.12 9.60 3.32
C ASP A 2 14.24 9.71 2.28
N VAL A 3 15.46 10.08 2.67
CA VAL A 3 16.61 10.15 1.74
C VAL A 3 16.86 8.81 1.01
N ILE A 4 16.78 7.69 1.73
CA ILE A 4 16.99 6.36 1.15
C ILE A 4 15.87 6.04 0.14
N LEU A 5 14.61 6.34 0.48
CA LEU A 5 13.49 6.10 -0.44
C LEU A 5 13.55 7.02 -1.68
N GLN A 6 13.91 8.29 -1.50
CA GLN A 6 14.11 9.22 -2.60
C GLN A 6 15.18 8.71 -3.57
N GLU A 7 16.36 8.37 -3.05
CA GLU A 7 17.51 8.00 -3.88
C GLU A 7 17.38 6.60 -4.50
N GLN A 8 16.93 5.62 -3.71
CA GLN A 8 16.97 4.20 -4.11
C GLN A 8 15.67 3.71 -4.76
N VAL A 9 14.58 4.47 -4.64
CA VAL A 9 13.26 4.07 -5.15
C VAL A 9 12.66 5.17 -6.00
N TRP A 10 12.27 6.31 -5.44
CA TRP A 10 11.41 7.26 -6.14
C TRP A 10 12.10 7.95 -7.32
N ASN A 11 13.32 8.46 -7.13
CA ASN A 11 14.06 9.10 -8.22
C ASN A 11 14.48 8.08 -9.27
N LEU A 12 14.86 6.87 -8.84
CA LEU A 12 15.33 5.81 -9.73
C LEU A 12 14.19 5.27 -10.61
N TRP A 13 12.99 5.11 -10.04
CA TRP A 13 11.83 4.55 -10.73
C TRP A 13 10.96 5.63 -11.39
N GLY A 14 11.19 6.91 -11.07
CA GLY A 14 10.40 8.02 -11.61
C GLY A 14 9.06 8.25 -10.89
N MET A 15 8.95 7.86 -9.62
CA MET A 15 7.77 8.08 -8.77
C MET A 15 7.78 9.51 -8.19
N ALA A 16 7.62 10.51 -9.05
CA ALA A 16 7.85 11.92 -8.72
C ALA A 16 6.81 12.54 -7.77
N ASP A 17 5.63 11.93 -7.64
CA ASP A 17 4.52 12.44 -6.82
C ASP A 17 4.39 11.67 -5.49
N THR A 18 5.38 10.81 -5.17
CA THR A 18 5.43 10.03 -3.94
C THR A 18 6.34 10.69 -2.91
N GLN A 19 5.82 10.96 -1.72
CA GLN A 19 6.56 11.64 -0.66
C GLN A 19 5.96 11.40 0.72
N PHE A 20 6.73 11.73 1.77
CA PHE A 20 6.19 11.85 3.11
C PHE A 20 5.34 13.11 3.25
N GLY A 21 4.23 12.99 3.98
CA GLY A 21 3.36 14.12 4.27
C GLY A 21 4.01 15.19 5.17
N PRO A 22 3.41 16.39 5.24
CA PRO A 22 2.11 16.72 4.66
C PRO A 22 2.11 16.99 3.15
N VAL A 23 0.98 16.71 2.47
CA VAL A 23 0.78 16.98 1.03
C VAL A 23 -0.52 17.75 0.79
N GLU A 24 -0.43 19.06 0.56
CA GLU A 24 -1.58 19.99 0.49
C GLU A 24 -2.66 19.57 -0.51
N LEU A 25 -2.26 19.01 -1.66
CA LEU A 25 -3.18 18.58 -2.73
C LEU A 25 -3.76 17.17 -2.53
N ALA A 26 -3.44 16.49 -1.42
CA ALA A 26 -3.95 15.15 -1.15
C ALA A 26 -5.45 15.17 -0.81
N VAL A 27 -6.11 14.03 -0.99
CA VAL A 27 -7.50 13.87 -0.53
C VAL A 27 -7.56 13.95 0.99
N THR A 28 -8.49 14.75 1.51
CA THR A 28 -8.71 14.90 2.96
C THR A 28 -9.10 13.56 3.60
N THR A 29 -8.27 13.04 4.49
CA THR A 29 -8.48 11.71 5.12
C THR A 29 -9.62 11.68 6.15
N VAL A 30 -9.90 12.80 6.82
CA VAL A 30 -10.92 12.94 7.88
C VAL A 30 -11.62 14.29 7.72
N ARG A 31 -12.95 14.31 7.71
CA ARG A 31 -13.75 15.53 7.57
C ARG A 31 -13.36 16.55 8.64
N GLY A 32 -13.07 17.78 8.21
CA GLY A 32 -12.66 18.89 9.09
C GLY A 32 -11.18 18.89 9.49
N VAL A 33 -10.39 17.92 9.01
CA VAL A 33 -8.93 17.92 9.14
C VAL A 33 -8.31 18.42 7.82
N GLU A 34 -7.20 19.14 7.93
CA GLU A 34 -6.44 19.62 6.76
C GLU A 34 -6.00 18.46 5.85
N ALA A 35 -6.06 18.69 4.54
CA ALA A 35 -5.60 17.75 3.53
C ALA A 35 -4.11 17.43 3.71
N GLY A 36 -3.71 16.21 3.32
CA GLY A 36 -2.31 15.80 3.39
C GLY A 36 -1.77 15.49 4.78
N LEU A 37 -2.53 15.72 5.86
CA LEU A 37 -2.07 15.34 7.18
C LEU A 37 -2.09 13.82 7.36
N VAL A 38 -0.97 13.29 7.84
CA VAL A 38 -0.81 11.86 8.18
C VAL A 38 -1.84 11.47 9.24
N HIS A 39 -2.69 10.48 8.96
CA HIS A 39 -3.72 10.04 9.90
C HIS A 39 -3.13 9.47 11.20
N ASP A 40 -2.12 8.60 11.10
CA ASP A 40 -1.52 7.95 12.27
C ASP A 40 -0.78 8.98 13.15
N PRO A 41 -1.15 9.13 14.44
CA PRO A 41 -0.54 10.13 15.32
C PRO A 41 0.96 9.92 15.55
N LYS A 42 1.43 8.66 15.58
CA LYS A 42 2.85 8.37 15.82
C LYS A 42 3.68 8.70 14.58
N ALA A 43 3.20 8.31 13.40
CA ALA A 43 3.85 8.65 12.14
C ALA A 43 3.82 10.16 11.88
N ARG A 44 2.74 10.85 12.28
CA ARG A 44 2.68 12.32 12.24
C ARG A 44 3.77 12.96 13.12
N LEU A 45 3.97 12.44 14.33
CA LEU A 45 5.01 12.93 15.25
C LEU A 45 6.43 12.63 14.73
N LEU A 46 6.65 11.44 14.19
CA LEU A 46 7.95 11.00 13.69
C LEU A 46 8.29 11.55 12.30
N GLY A 47 7.27 12.00 11.54
CA GLY A 47 7.40 12.51 10.19
C GLY A 47 8.14 11.55 9.27
N ARG A 48 9.11 12.08 8.52
CA ARG A 48 9.97 11.37 7.55
C ARG A 48 10.84 10.23 8.12
N HIS A 49 10.80 10.02 9.43
CA HIS A 49 11.47 8.92 10.11
C HIS A 49 10.53 7.73 10.38
N ALA A 50 9.22 7.89 10.19
CA ALA A 50 8.25 6.82 10.32
C ALA A 50 8.31 5.87 9.13
N GLY A 51 8.45 4.56 9.39
CA GLY A 51 8.39 3.54 8.33
C GLY A 51 7.06 2.80 8.21
N SER A 52 6.13 3.04 9.13
CA SER A 52 4.86 2.32 9.19
C SER A 52 3.71 3.04 8.48
N ALA A 53 3.80 4.36 8.30
CA ALA A 53 2.78 5.20 7.69
C ALA A 53 3.38 6.57 7.34
N GLY A 54 2.62 7.40 6.60
CA GLY A 54 2.96 8.79 6.33
C GLY A 54 3.35 9.10 4.89
N LEU A 55 3.40 8.08 4.02
CA LEU A 55 3.56 8.27 2.59
C LEU A 55 2.24 8.63 1.91
N PHE A 56 2.33 9.54 0.96
CA PHE A 56 1.32 9.89 -0.01
C PHE A 56 1.87 9.58 -1.40
N SER A 57 0.99 9.15 -2.30
CA SER A 57 1.35 8.78 -3.67
C SER A 57 0.13 8.95 -4.57
N THR A 58 0.32 8.72 -5.86
CA THR A 58 -0.73 8.77 -6.89
C THR A 58 -0.95 7.40 -7.50
N VAL A 59 -2.08 7.19 -8.19
CA VAL A 59 -2.29 5.94 -8.95
C VAL A 59 -1.15 5.72 -9.93
N LYS A 60 -0.69 6.77 -10.62
CA LYS A 60 0.40 6.71 -11.60
C LYS A 60 1.70 6.19 -10.98
N ASP A 61 2.11 6.74 -9.84
CA ASP A 61 3.32 6.28 -9.16
C ASP A 61 3.18 4.87 -8.60
N LEU A 62 2.00 4.52 -8.09
CA LEU A 62 1.72 3.16 -7.62
C LEU A 62 1.70 2.14 -8.77
N GLN A 63 1.32 2.54 -9.99
CA GLN A 63 1.45 1.69 -11.18
C GLN A 63 2.92 1.39 -11.46
N ILE A 64 3.77 2.41 -11.51
CA ILE A 64 5.23 2.24 -11.66
C ILE A 64 5.79 1.32 -10.58
N PHE A 65 5.40 1.56 -9.32
CA PHE A 65 5.80 0.71 -8.20
C PHE A 65 5.43 -0.76 -8.43
N LEU A 66 4.20 -1.05 -8.83
CA LEU A 66 3.75 -2.42 -9.07
C LEU A 66 4.37 -3.05 -10.32
N GLU A 67 4.63 -2.27 -11.38
CA GLU A 67 5.38 -2.72 -12.57
C GLU A 67 6.77 -3.23 -12.20
N HIS A 68 7.50 -2.51 -11.33
CA HIS A 68 8.79 -2.98 -10.80
C HIS A 68 8.65 -4.29 -10.01
N TYR A 69 7.62 -4.46 -9.19
CA TYR A 69 7.38 -5.73 -8.47
C TYR A 69 7.01 -6.90 -9.40
N LEU A 70 6.32 -6.62 -10.51
CA LEU A 70 5.96 -7.64 -11.51
C LEU A 70 7.15 -8.04 -12.38
N ALA A 71 8.05 -7.12 -12.71
CA ALA A 71 9.12 -7.33 -13.69
C ALA A 71 10.49 -7.63 -13.06
N ASP A 72 10.90 -6.89 -12.02
CA ASP A 72 12.30 -6.85 -11.59
C ASP A 72 12.71 -8.07 -10.76
N ASP A 73 14.00 -8.37 -10.79
CA ASP A 73 14.57 -9.56 -10.13
C ASP A 73 14.48 -9.51 -8.61
N PHE A 74 14.49 -8.32 -7.99
CA PHE A 74 14.40 -8.19 -6.54
C PHE A 74 13.11 -8.79 -5.97
N ALA A 75 12.04 -8.79 -6.77
CA ALA A 75 10.72 -9.28 -6.37
C ALA A 75 10.51 -10.77 -6.69
N ARG A 76 11.49 -11.45 -7.31
CA ARG A 76 11.32 -12.80 -7.88
C ARG A 76 10.92 -13.82 -6.83
N ASP A 77 11.59 -13.74 -5.69
CA ASP A 77 11.44 -14.71 -4.61
C ASP A 77 10.53 -14.19 -3.49
N LEU A 78 9.71 -13.18 -3.76
CA LEU A 78 8.75 -12.66 -2.78
C LEU A 78 7.48 -13.52 -2.72
N SER A 79 7.09 -14.23 -3.78
CA SER A 79 5.92 -15.13 -3.77
C SER A 79 6.14 -16.45 -3.03
N GLN A 80 6.83 -16.43 -1.89
CA GLN A 80 7.03 -17.58 -1.02
C GLN A 80 6.72 -17.23 0.44
N ASN A 81 6.37 -18.25 1.23
CA ASN A 81 6.13 -18.09 2.65
C ASN A 81 7.46 -18.03 3.42
N PHE A 82 7.67 -16.94 4.16
CA PHE A 82 8.77 -16.73 5.10
C PHE A 82 8.31 -16.82 6.57
N SER A 83 7.01 -17.01 6.82
CA SER A 83 6.49 -17.26 8.16
C SER A 83 6.82 -18.69 8.61
N PRO A 84 7.39 -18.89 9.81
CA PRO A 84 7.53 -20.22 10.39
C PRO A 84 6.25 -20.72 11.06
N LEU A 85 5.15 -19.96 10.99
CA LEU A 85 3.88 -20.28 11.63
C LEU A 85 2.93 -20.97 10.65
N ASP A 86 2.18 -21.95 11.15
CA ASP A 86 1.23 -22.75 10.35
C ASP A 86 -0.13 -22.06 10.15
N ASP A 87 -0.41 -20.99 10.88
CA ASP A 87 -1.72 -20.32 10.90
C ASP A 87 -1.87 -19.24 9.82
N LYS A 88 -0.75 -18.69 9.33
CA LYS A 88 -0.77 -17.64 8.30
C LYS A 88 0.54 -17.59 7.51
N GLU A 89 0.38 -17.65 6.19
CA GLU A 89 1.46 -17.38 5.25
C GLU A 89 1.81 -15.89 5.20
N ARG A 90 3.11 -15.60 5.11
CA ARG A 90 3.62 -14.23 5.09
C ARG A 90 4.86 -14.15 4.22
N SER A 91 4.87 -13.17 3.33
CA SER A 91 6.09 -12.79 2.60
C SER A 91 6.80 -11.62 3.29
N LEU A 92 8.00 -11.27 2.83
CA LEU A 92 8.74 -10.12 3.34
C LEU A 92 7.96 -8.84 3.07
N ALA A 93 7.45 -8.21 4.12
CA ALA A 93 6.59 -7.01 4.11
C ALA A 93 5.17 -7.20 3.52
N TRP A 94 4.85 -8.32 2.88
CA TRP A 94 3.56 -8.55 2.21
C TRP A 94 2.71 -9.61 2.92
N ASN A 95 1.38 -9.45 2.93
CA ASN A 95 0.48 -10.59 3.12
C ASN A 95 0.63 -11.54 1.92
N LEU A 96 0.51 -12.84 2.15
CA LEU A 96 0.54 -13.86 1.10
C LEU A 96 -0.73 -14.70 1.18
N GLU A 97 -1.42 -14.87 0.04
CA GLU A 97 -2.58 -15.74 -0.10
C GLU A 97 -2.56 -16.41 -1.48
N GLY A 98 -2.16 -17.67 -1.52
CA GLY A 98 -1.83 -18.33 -2.80
C GLY A 98 -0.68 -17.59 -3.48
N ASP A 99 -0.85 -17.25 -4.76
CA ASP A 99 0.15 -16.50 -5.54
C ASP A 99 0.02 -14.98 -5.44
N TRP A 100 -0.94 -14.48 -4.65
CA TRP A 100 -1.20 -13.05 -4.48
C TRP A 100 -0.50 -12.47 -3.26
N LEU A 101 0.18 -11.35 -3.48
CA LEU A 101 0.75 -10.52 -2.43
C LEU A 101 -0.02 -9.23 -2.28
N ASP A 102 -0.34 -8.84 -1.05
CA ASP A 102 -1.09 -7.60 -0.79
C ASP A 102 -0.61 -6.83 0.43
N HIS A 103 -0.90 -5.53 0.42
CA HIS A 103 -0.74 -4.66 1.58
C HIS A 103 -1.93 -3.72 1.70
N THR A 104 -2.56 -3.69 2.88
CA THR A 104 -3.72 -2.83 3.16
C THR A 104 -3.32 -1.58 3.95
N GLY A 105 -3.92 -0.44 3.64
CA GLY A 105 -3.82 0.81 4.38
C GLY A 105 -5.01 1.03 5.31
N TYR A 106 -4.75 1.54 6.52
CA TYR A 106 -5.81 1.84 7.48
C TYR A 106 -6.85 2.84 6.94
N THR A 107 -6.45 3.76 6.07
CA THR A 107 -7.33 4.76 5.42
C THR A 107 -8.22 4.18 4.33
N GLY A 108 -8.18 2.86 4.10
CA GLY A 108 -9.06 2.14 3.18
C GLY A 108 -8.45 1.82 1.83
N THR A 109 -7.14 2.03 1.66
CA THR A 109 -6.43 1.65 0.45
C THR A 109 -5.95 0.20 0.52
N PHE A 110 -5.70 -0.41 -0.63
CA PHE A 110 -4.83 -1.58 -0.72
C PHE A 110 -4.18 -1.63 -2.10
N ILE A 111 -3.05 -2.32 -2.17
CA ILE A 111 -2.45 -2.76 -3.42
C ILE A 111 -2.26 -4.27 -3.36
N MET A 112 -2.39 -4.93 -4.50
CA MET A 112 -2.12 -6.35 -4.63
C MET A 112 -1.47 -6.66 -5.98
N TRP A 113 -0.68 -7.72 -6.05
CA TRP A 113 -0.03 -8.16 -7.27
C TRP A 113 0.20 -9.66 -7.28
N ASN A 114 0.22 -10.22 -8.49
CA ASN A 114 0.51 -11.60 -8.79
C ASN A 114 1.49 -11.66 -9.96
N ARG A 115 2.73 -12.05 -9.66
CA ARG A 115 3.79 -12.11 -10.67
C ARG A 115 3.56 -13.21 -11.71
N GLN A 116 3.00 -14.35 -11.33
CA GLN A 116 2.78 -15.46 -12.26
C GLN A 116 1.73 -15.09 -13.31
N LYS A 117 0.67 -14.41 -12.88
CA LYS A 117 -0.38 -13.88 -13.78
C LYS A 117 0.02 -12.59 -14.49
N GLN A 118 1.07 -11.90 -14.04
CA GLN A 118 1.43 -10.54 -14.48
C GLN A 118 0.28 -9.53 -14.27
N GLU A 119 -0.38 -9.63 -13.12
CA GLU A 119 -1.53 -8.81 -12.75
C GLU A 119 -1.26 -8.02 -11.48
N ALA A 120 -1.82 -6.82 -11.40
CA ALA A 120 -1.82 -6.03 -10.19
C ALA A 120 -3.08 -5.17 -10.08
N ALA A 121 -3.48 -4.85 -8.85
CA ALA A 121 -4.60 -3.98 -8.58
C ALA A 121 -4.22 -2.91 -7.55
N ILE A 122 -4.72 -1.70 -7.79
CA ILE A 122 -4.62 -0.56 -6.90
C ILE A 122 -6.04 -0.15 -6.53
N PHE A 123 -6.35 -0.19 -5.24
CA PHE A 123 -7.64 0.27 -4.74
C PHE A 123 -7.42 1.46 -3.81
N LEU A 124 -8.02 2.59 -4.18
CA LEU A 124 -8.00 3.81 -3.39
C LEU A 124 -9.40 4.09 -2.87
N SER A 125 -9.52 4.24 -1.55
CA SER A 125 -10.70 4.81 -0.93
C SER A 125 -10.31 5.79 0.16
N ASN A 126 -11.30 6.53 0.63
CA ASN A 126 -11.18 7.47 1.74
C ASN A 126 -12.16 7.09 2.85
N ARG A 127 -12.12 5.82 3.28
CA ARG A 127 -13.14 5.25 4.18
C ARG A 127 -13.26 6.00 5.50
N THR A 128 -12.19 6.65 5.95
CA THR A 128 -12.10 7.32 7.25
C THR A 128 -12.65 8.75 7.21
N TYR A 129 -13.11 9.22 6.06
CA TYR A 129 -13.56 10.60 5.88
C TYR A 129 -14.72 10.97 6.82
N GLU A 130 -15.79 10.17 6.82
CA GLU A 130 -16.97 10.43 7.66
C GLU A 130 -16.88 9.82 9.05
N LYS A 131 -16.57 8.52 9.13
CA LYS A 131 -16.55 7.71 10.34
C LYS A 131 -15.69 6.47 10.16
N ASP A 132 -15.17 5.94 11.27
CA ASP A 132 -14.35 4.72 11.26
C ASP A 132 -15.23 3.46 11.35
N GLU A 133 -15.75 2.97 10.22
CA GLU A 133 -16.51 1.71 10.14
C GLU A 133 -15.61 0.50 9.81
N ARG A 134 -14.51 0.37 10.56
CA ARG A 134 -13.44 -0.59 10.27
C ARG A 134 -13.92 -2.04 10.12
N ALA A 135 -14.83 -2.49 10.98
CA ALA A 135 -15.29 -3.88 10.98
C ALA A 135 -16.01 -4.22 9.66
N GLN A 136 -16.93 -3.37 9.22
CA GLN A 136 -17.64 -3.55 7.95
C GLN A 136 -16.67 -3.41 6.77
N TRP A 137 -15.77 -2.42 6.82
CA TRP A 137 -14.77 -2.24 5.77
C TRP A 137 -13.90 -3.49 5.53
N ILE A 138 -13.53 -4.22 6.59
CA ILE A 138 -12.77 -5.48 6.44
C ILE A 138 -13.57 -6.51 5.64
N VAL A 139 -14.88 -6.62 5.88
CA VAL A 139 -15.76 -7.54 5.14
C VAL A 139 -15.83 -7.12 3.67
N ASP A 140 -16.17 -5.86 3.41
CA ASP A 140 -16.37 -5.36 2.05
C ASP A 140 -15.07 -5.40 1.24
N ARG A 141 -13.95 -4.97 1.83
CA ARG A 141 -12.63 -5.02 1.20
C ARG A 141 -12.26 -6.44 0.83
N ASN A 142 -12.45 -7.40 1.73
CA ASN A 142 -12.10 -8.79 1.45
C ASN A 142 -12.94 -9.35 0.30
N GLN A 143 -14.23 -8.99 0.20
CA GLN A 143 -15.05 -9.36 -0.96
C GLN A 143 -14.48 -8.82 -2.27
N VAL A 144 -14.03 -7.55 -2.31
CA VAL A 144 -13.39 -6.97 -3.49
C VAL A 144 -12.08 -7.68 -3.82
N MET A 145 -11.24 -7.95 -2.82
CA MET A 145 -9.97 -8.66 -3.00
C MET A 145 -10.19 -10.08 -3.53
N ASP A 146 -11.20 -10.79 -3.02
CA ASP A 146 -11.55 -12.14 -3.47
C ASP A 146 -12.09 -12.18 -4.90
N LEU A 147 -12.79 -11.12 -5.33
CA LEU A 147 -13.22 -10.99 -6.72
C LEU A 147 -12.02 -10.83 -7.65
N ILE A 148 -11.07 -9.94 -7.32
CA ILE A 148 -9.86 -9.73 -8.13
C ILE A 148 -9.06 -11.03 -8.28
N ARG A 149 -8.92 -11.81 -7.21
CA ARG A 149 -8.17 -13.08 -7.25
C ARG A 149 -8.80 -14.13 -8.17
N LYS A 150 -10.12 -14.08 -8.32
CA LYS A 150 -10.93 -15.03 -9.11
C LYS A 150 -11.08 -14.62 -10.58
N GLU A 151 -10.70 -13.41 -10.96
CA GLU A 151 -10.66 -13.04 -12.37
C GLU A 151 -9.65 -13.96 -13.09
N GLU A 152 -10.13 -14.63 -14.14
CA GLU A 152 -9.39 -15.52 -15.05
C GLU A 152 -9.11 -14.81 -16.38
#